data_AF-V9P9N9-F1
#
_entry.id   AF-V9P9N9-F1
#
_cell.length_a   1.000
_cell.length_b   1.000
_cell.length_c   1.000
_cell.angle_alpha   90.00
_cell.angle_beta   90.00
_cell.angle_gamma   90.00
#
_symmetry.space_group_name_H-M   'P 1'
#
loop_
_entity.id
_entity.type
_entity.pdbx_description
1 polymer ?
#
loop_
_entity_poly.entity_id
_entity_poly.type
_entity_poly.pdbx_seq_one_letter_code
_entity_poly.pdbx_strand_id
1 'polypeptide(L)' 'NAIHAIMLYRRKLDRAQIKPLMLLHTIPMCSSQYERMFNTSRVPGVDTDTLVHVNESKHIVVYHKGRF' A
#
# COMPACT_ATOMS: atom_id res chain seq x y z
N ASN A 1 -8.35 -9.23 -13.68
CA ASN A 1 -8.80 -7.84 -13.49
C ASN A 1 -8.38 -7.20 -12.17
N ALA A 2 -8.56 -7.84 -11.00
CA ALA A 2 -8.23 -7.23 -9.69
C ALA A 2 -6.76 -6.80 -9.54
N ILE A 3 -5.79 -7.68 -9.85
CA ILE A 3 -4.35 -7.36 -9.82
C ILE A 3 -4.03 -6.17 -10.74
N HIS A 4 -4.58 -6.16 -11.95
CA HIS A 4 -4.39 -5.06 -12.88
C HIS A 4 -4.93 -3.73 -12.32
N ALA A 5 -6.14 -3.73 -11.75
CA ALA A 5 -6.75 -2.55 -11.18
C ALA A 5 -5.93 -1.98 -9.99
N ILE A 6 -5.45 -2.84 -9.08
CA ILE A 6 -4.67 -2.38 -7.93
C ILE A 6 -3.27 -1.86 -8.35
N MET A 7 -2.67 -2.43 -9.39
CA MET A 7 -1.41 -1.90 -9.95
C MET A 7 -1.61 -0.56 -10.66
N LEU A 8 -2.75 -0.35 -11.32
CA LEU A 8 -3.12 0.96 -11.86
C LEU A 8 -3.33 2.00 -10.74
N TYR A 9 -3.91 1.58 -9.60
CA TYR A 9 -4.04 2.43 -8.41
C TYR A 9 -2.66 2.82 -7.87
N ARG A 10 -1.75 1.85 -7.67
CA ARG A 10 -0.37 2.11 -7.23
C ARG A 10 0.31 3.17 -8.09
N ARG A 11 0.24 3.01 -9.41
CA ARG A 11 0.82 3.98 -10.36
C ARG A 11 0.23 5.39 -10.22
N LYS A 12 -1.07 5.52 -9.95
CA LYS A 12 -1.70 6.83 -9.72
C LYS A 12 -1.27 7.43 -8.38
N LEU A 13 -1.14 6.60 -7.35
CA LEU A 13 -0.66 7.02 -6.03
C LEU A 13 0.78 7.54 -6.10
N ASP A 14 1.70 6.76 -6.68
CA ASP A 14 3.12 7.10 -6.81
C ASP A 14 3.34 8.39 -7.63
N ARG A 15 2.42 8.70 -8.55
CA ARG A 15 2.43 9.93 -9.36
C ARG A 15 1.62 11.08 -8.76
N ALA A 16 1.12 10.93 -7.53
CA ALA A 16 0.26 11.91 -6.86
C ALA A 16 -0.97 12.34 -7.68
N GLN A 17 -1.56 11.41 -8.45
CA GLN A 17 -2.73 11.65 -9.32
C GLN A 17 -4.06 11.30 -8.64
N ILE A 18 -4.02 10.85 -7.38
CA ILE A 18 -5.21 10.53 -6.60
C ILE A 18 -5.72 11.80 -5.94
N LYS A 19 -7.02 12.08 -6.11
CA LYS A 19 -7.64 13.24 -5.45
C LYS A 19 -7.56 13.06 -3.92
N PRO A 20 -7.25 14.12 -3.17
CA PRO A 20 -7.26 14.07 -1.72
C PRO A 20 -8.59 13.56 -1.18
N LEU A 21 -8.53 12.76 -0.11
CA LEU A 21 -9.73 12.36 0.62
C LEU A 21 -10.26 13.59 1.37
N MET A 22 -11.54 13.91 1.15
CA MET A 22 -12.20 15.05 1.78
C MET A 22 -13.25 14.56 2.77
N LEU A 23 -13.11 14.88 4.05
CA LEU A 23 -14.14 14.68 5.06
C LEU A 23 -15.27 15.69 4.82
N LEU A 24 -16.51 15.20 4.71
CA LEU A 24 -17.70 16.01 4.41
C LEU A 24 -17.54 16.92 3.17
N HIS A 25 -16.69 16.52 2.22
CA HIS A 25 -16.32 17.31 1.03
C HIS A 25 -15.69 18.69 1.34
N THR A 26 -15.24 18.92 2.57
CA THR A 26 -14.75 20.25 3.03
C THR A 26 -13.35 20.20 3.63
N ILE A 27 -13.03 19.16 4.40
CA ILE A 27 -11.76 19.08 5.14
C ILE A 27 -10.84 18.04 4.47
N PRO A 28 -9.65 18.43 3.96
CA PRO A 28 -8.71 17.47 3.40
C PRO A 28 -8.09 16.62 4.50
N MET A 29 -8.03 15.30 4.27
CA MET A 29 -7.38 14.34 5.16
C MET A 29 -5.93 14.08 4.74
N CYS A 30 -5.07 13.78 5.73
CA CYS A 30 -3.69 13.40 5.48
C CYS A 30 -3.61 12.05 4.72
N SER A 31 -2.72 11.98 3.73
CA SER A 31 -2.49 10.80 2.89
C SER A 31 -1.22 10.01 3.23
N SER A 32 -0.52 10.35 4.32
CA SER A 32 0.78 9.74 4.66
C SER A 32 0.74 8.22 4.81
N GLN A 33 -0.41 7.67 5.23
CA GLN A 33 -0.59 6.22 5.36
C GLN A 33 -0.60 5.51 4.00
N TYR A 34 -1.03 6.18 2.92
CA TYR A 34 -1.15 5.54 1.62
C TYR A 34 0.21 5.16 1.03
N GLU A 35 1.27 5.90 1.36
CA GLU A 35 2.64 5.59 0.94
C GLU A 35 3.09 4.20 1.42
N ARG A 36 2.51 3.69 2.51
CA ARG A 36 2.83 2.37 3.06
C ARG A 36 1.86 1.27 2.63
N MET A 37 0.90 1.54 1.75
CA MET A 37 -0.10 0.54 1.35
C MET A 37 0.49 -0.59 0.50
N PHE A 38 1.54 -0.31 -0.26
CA PHE A 38 2.27 -1.30 -1.06
C PHE A 38 3.65 -1.55 -0.45
N ASN A 39 4.23 -2.71 -0.75
CA ASN A 39 5.60 -3.08 -0.35
C ASN A 39 5.90 -2.98 1.15
N THR A 40 4.87 -2.95 2.01
CA THR A 40 5.04 -2.92 3.46
C THR A 40 4.56 -4.23 4.05
N SER A 41 5.31 -4.77 5.00
CA SER A 41 4.87 -5.88 5.83
C SER A 41 5.19 -5.62 7.29
N ARG A 42 4.45 -6.27 8.18
CA ARG A 42 4.74 -6.33 9.61
C ARG A 42 5.71 -7.49 9.85
N VAL A 43 6.83 -7.20 10.50
CA VAL A 43 7.81 -8.20 10.93
C VAL A 43 7.62 -8.41 12.44
N PRO A 44 7.26 -9.63 12.88
CA PRO A 44 7.15 -9.95 14.30
C PRO A 44 8.46 -9.72 15.06
N GLY A 45 8.37 -9.11 16.23
CA GLY A 45 9.48 -8.95 17.17
C GLY A 45 9.18 -9.62 18.52
N VAL A 46 10.19 -9.69 19.39
CA VAL A 46 10.03 -10.29 20.73
C VAL A 46 9.17 -9.41 21.63
N ASP A 47 9.48 -8.12 21.69
CA ASP A 47 8.74 -7.15 22.53
C ASP A 47 7.73 -6.35 21.72
N THR A 48 8.12 -5.91 20.52
CA THR A 48 7.27 -5.13 19.63
C THR A 48 7.55 -5.46 18.17
N ASP A 49 6.51 -5.38 17.35
CA ASP A 49 6.61 -5.65 15.92
C ASP A 49 7.02 -4.40 15.16
N THR A 50 7.63 -4.61 14.00
CA THR A 50 8.14 -3.54 13.16
C THR A 50 7.44 -3.50 11.81
N LEU A 51 7.18 -2.30 11.30
CA LEU A 51 6.67 -2.12 9.93
C LEU A 51 7.85 -1.89 8.99
N VAL A 52 8.09 -2.84 8.10
CA VAL A 52 9.18 -2.79 7.11
C VAL A 52 8.60 -2.46 5.75
N HIS A 53 9.15 -1.42 5.10
CA HIS A 53 8.75 -0.97 3.78
C HIS A 53 9.91 -1.13 2.78
N VAL A 54 9.64 -1.74 1.61
CA VAL A 54 10.65 -2.07 0.60
C VAL A 54 10.37 -1.30 -0.70
N ASN A 55 10.87 -0.06 -0.79
CA ASN A 55 10.58 0.89 -1.87
C ASN A 55 10.69 0.30 -3.30
N GLU A 56 11.74 -0.48 -3.57
CA GLU A 56 12.10 -0.88 -4.94
C GLU A 56 11.42 -2.17 -5.43
N SER A 57 10.62 -2.83 -4.58
CA SER A 57 9.98 -4.08 -4.98
C SER A 57 8.93 -3.87 -6.09
N LYS A 58 9.04 -4.70 -7.13
CA LYS A 58 8.15 -4.76 -8.30
C LYS A 58 7.42 -6.10 -8.46
N HIS A 59 7.69 -7.08 -7.58
CA HIS A 59 7.06 -8.39 -7.64
C HIS A 59 5.76 -8.43 -6.84
N ILE A 60 4.90 -9.39 -7.17
CA ILE A 60 3.69 -9.72 -6.41
C ILE A 60 3.85 -11.18 -5.95
N VAL A 61 3.50 -11.44 -4.69
CA VAL A 61 3.45 -12.79 -4.13
C VAL A 61 2.02 -13.31 -4.23
N VAL A 62 1.84 -14.55 -4.68
CA VAL A 62 0.51 -15.15 -4.85
C VAL A 62 0.43 -16.44 -4.04
N TYR A 63 -0.45 -16.45 -3.05
CA TYR A 63 -0.68 -17.65 -2.25
C TYR A 63 -1.74 -18.56 -2.88
N HIS A 64 -1.42 -19.83 -3.04
CA HIS A 64 -2.38 -20.88 -3.41
C HIS A 64 -2.01 -22.21 -2.76
N LYS A 65 -2.92 -22.76 -1.95
CA LYS A 65 -2.79 -24.10 -1.33
C LYS A 65 -1.44 -24.32 -0.62
N GLY A 66 -1.04 -23.39 0.24
CA GLY A 66 0.21 -23.51 1.01
C GLY A 66 1.48 -23.12 0.25
N ARG A 67 1.36 -22.58 -0.97
CA ARG A 67 2.50 -22.18 -1.81
C ARG A 67 2.43 -20.70 -2.15
N PHE A 68 3.59 -20.08 -2.32
CA PHE A 68 3.81 -18.68 -2.68
C PHE A 68 4.47 -18.53 -4.05
#